data_AF-A0A0B7AMH0-F1
#
_entry.id   AF-A0A0B7AMH0-F1
#
_cell.length_a   1.000
_cell.length_b   1.000
_cell.length_c   1.000
_cell.angle_alpha   90.00
_cell.angle_beta   90.00
_cell.angle_gamma   90.00
#
_symmetry.space_group_name_H-M   'P 1'
#
loop_
_entity.id
_entity.type
_entity.pdbx_description
1 polymer ?
#
loop_
_entity_poly.entity_id
_entity_poly.type
_entity_poly.pdbx_seq_one_letter_code
_entity_poly.pdbx_strand_id
1 'polypeptide(L)'
;MTKVPVGDQPADIEQQIRNMLMEFISKESCLILAVSPANTDLANSDALKIAKEVDPQGIRTIGVITKLDLMDDGTDAREILENRLLPLRRGYIGVVNRSQRDIEGRKDIRTAMAAERKFFLSHPSYRHMADRLGTPYLQKVLNQQLTNHIRDTLPSLRNNYSHSC
;
A
#
# COMPACT_ATOMS: atom_id res chain seq x y z
N MET A 1 3.99 -11.15 -9.53
CA MET A 1 3.89 -12.47 -8.89
C MET A 1 4.85 -13.34 -9.65
N THR A 2 5.77 -13.96 -8.93
CA THR A 2 6.72 -14.92 -9.51
C THR A 2 5.89 -16.06 -10.09
N LYS A 3 5.75 -16.08 -11.42
CA LYS A 3 5.00 -17.10 -12.18
C LYS A 3 5.71 -18.46 -12.24
N VAL A 4 6.81 -18.59 -11.51
CA VAL A 4 7.69 -19.76 -11.55
C VAL A 4 7.90 -20.21 -10.11
N PRO A 5 7.44 -21.42 -9.73
CA PRO A 5 7.74 -21.98 -8.41
C PRO A 5 9.25 -22.04 -8.22
N VAL A 6 9.72 -21.58 -7.07
CA VAL A 6 11.15 -21.58 -6.70
C VAL A 6 11.39 -22.57 -5.57
N GLY A 7 12.41 -23.42 -5.73
CA GLY A 7 12.72 -24.48 -4.76
C GLY A 7 11.60 -25.53 -4.69
N ASP A 8 11.18 -25.87 -3.48
CA ASP A 8 10.22 -26.95 -3.20
C ASP A 8 8.75 -26.51 -3.25
N GLN A 9 8.45 -25.40 -3.95
CA GLN A 9 7.08 -24.89 -4.06
C GLN A 9 6.23 -25.76 -5.00
N PRO A 10 4.97 -26.05 -4.65
CA PRO A 10 4.09 -26.83 -5.50
C PRO A 10 3.73 -26.04 -6.78
N ALA A 11 3.39 -26.78 -7.84
CA ALA A 11 3.13 -26.18 -9.16
C ALA A 11 1.92 -25.22 -9.17
N ASP A 12 1.00 -25.36 -8.21
CA ASP A 12 -0.22 -24.56 -8.04
C ASP A 12 -0.09 -23.46 -6.97
N ILE A 13 1.13 -23.15 -6.51
CA ILE A 13 1.36 -22.17 -5.44
C ILE A 13 0.73 -20.80 -5.72
N GLU A 14 0.71 -20.36 -6.97
CA GLU A 14 0.05 -19.10 -7.38
C GLU A 14 -1.45 -19.12 -7.07
N GLN A 15 -2.12 -20.22 -7.42
CA GLN A 15 -3.56 -20.38 -7.17
C GLN A 15 -3.84 -20.47 -5.66
N GLN A 16 -3.00 -21.18 -4.91
CA GLN A 16 -3.15 -21.29 -3.46
C GLN A 16 -3.00 -19.93 -2.76
N ILE A 17 -1.97 -19.15 -3.11
CA ILE A 17 -1.78 -17.80 -2.58
C ILE A 17 -2.97 -16.91 -2.93
N ARG A 18 -3.44 -16.96 -4.18
CA ARG A 18 -4.57 -16.16 -4.62
C ARG A 18 -5.85 -16.53 -3.86
N ASN A 19 -6.17 -17.80 -3.72
CA ASN A 19 -7.34 -18.26 -2.95
C ASN A 19 -7.29 -17.79 -1.50
N MET A 20 -6.11 -17.91 -0.88
CA MET A 20 -5.88 -17.43 0.49
C MET A 20 -6.10 -15.92 0.59
N LEU A 21 -5.58 -15.12 -0.34
CA LEU A 21 -5.80 -13.67 -0.34
C LEU A 21 -7.28 -13.33 -0.46
N MET A 22 -8.00 -13.98 -1.40
CA MET A 22 -9.42 -13.74 -1.67
C MET A 22 -10.30 -13.99 -0.44
N GLU A 23 -9.94 -14.92 0.43
CA GLU A 23 -10.66 -15.18 1.69
C GLU A 23 -10.71 -13.93 2.61
N PHE A 24 -9.64 -13.12 2.61
CA PHE A 24 -9.55 -11.92 3.44
C PHE A 24 -10.07 -10.69 2.70
N ILE A 25 -9.60 -10.44 1.48
CA ILE A 25 -9.84 -9.18 0.79
C ILE A 25 -11.24 -9.04 0.19
N SER A 26 -11.98 -10.15 0.05
CA SER A 26 -13.38 -10.12 -0.42
C SER A 26 -14.34 -9.53 0.61
N LYS A 27 -13.94 -9.45 1.89
CA LYS A 27 -14.74 -8.81 2.94
C LYS A 27 -14.76 -7.30 2.72
N GLU A 28 -15.94 -6.69 2.67
CA GLU A 28 -16.10 -5.25 2.43
C GLU A 28 -15.45 -4.38 3.54
N SER A 29 -15.35 -4.90 4.76
CA SER A 29 -14.67 -4.25 5.88
C SER A 29 -13.13 -4.30 5.79
N CYS A 30 -12.57 -5.10 4.88
CA CYS A 30 -11.12 -5.25 4.74
C CYS A 30 -10.53 -4.05 3.99
N LEU A 31 -9.63 -3.32 4.66
CA LEU A 31 -8.78 -2.31 4.03
C LEU A 31 -7.65 -2.98 3.26
N ILE A 32 -7.51 -2.67 1.97
CA ILE A 32 -6.49 -3.25 1.09
C ILE A 32 -5.34 -2.26 0.94
N LEU A 33 -4.12 -2.67 1.28
CA LEU A 33 -2.89 -1.94 0.90
C LEU A 33 -2.29 -2.61 -0.34
N ALA A 34 -2.49 -1.99 -1.49
CA ALA A 34 -1.91 -2.46 -2.74
C ALA A 34 -0.48 -1.93 -2.87
N VAL A 35 0.49 -2.70 -2.37
CA VAL A 35 1.91 -2.34 -2.38
C VAL A 35 2.53 -2.67 -3.74
N SER A 36 3.15 -1.68 -4.39
CA SER A 36 3.87 -1.85 -5.66
C SER A 36 5.24 -1.16 -5.60
N PRO A 37 6.30 -1.74 -6.16
CA PRO A 37 7.59 -1.07 -6.25
C PRO A 37 7.59 -0.08 -7.42
N ALA A 38 8.23 1.07 -7.23
CA ALA A 38 8.24 2.17 -8.19
C ALA A 38 9.05 1.88 -9.46
N ASN A 39 9.99 0.94 -9.39
CA ASN A 39 10.83 0.51 -10.52
C ASN A 39 10.12 -0.50 -11.44
N THR A 40 8.83 -0.75 -11.25
CA THR A 40 8.02 -1.61 -12.13
C THR A 40 6.81 -0.84 -12.62
N ASP A 41 6.36 -1.15 -13.82
CA ASP A 41 5.14 -0.56 -14.38
C ASP A 41 3.91 -0.90 -13.52
N LEU A 42 3.20 0.13 -13.09
CA LEU A 42 2.03 0.04 -12.25
C LEU A 42 0.88 -0.72 -12.93
N ALA A 43 0.76 -0.63 -14.25
CA ALA A 43 -0.26 -1.36 -15.01
C ALA A 43 -0.09 -2.89 -14.90
N ASN A 44 1.14 -3.32 -14.59
CA ASN A 44 1.50 -4.73 -14.39
C ASN A 44 1.47 -5.16 -12.92
N SER A 45 1.07 -4.29 -11.99
CA SER A 45 0.98 -4.63 -10.56
C SER A 45 -0.13 -5.65 -10.29
N ASP A 46 0.25 -6.85 -9.85
CA ASP A 46 -0.72 -7.87 -9.47
C ASP A 46 -1.50 -7.49 -8.22
N ALA A 47 -0.90 -6.73 -7.30
CA ALA A 47 -1.58 -6.23 -6.12
C ALA A 47 -2.77 -5.34 -6.50
N LEU A 48 -2.60 -4.46 -7.49
CA LEU A 48 -3.68 -3.61 -7.99
C LEU A 48 -4.69 -4.38 -8.83
N LYS A 49 -4.26 -5.36 -9.63
CA LYS A 49 -5.17 -6.23 -10.38
C LYS A 49 -6.10 -6.97 -9.45
N ILE A 50 -5.55 -7.67 -8.45
CA ILE A 50 -6.31 -8.42 -7.45
C ILE A 50 -7.21 -7.48 -6.64
N ALA A 51 -6.72 -6.31 -6.22
CA ALA A 51 -7.54 -5.34 -5.49
C ALA A 51 -8.75 -4.86 -6.32
N LYS A 52 -8.57 -4.59 -7.62
CA LYS A 52 -9.66 -4.15 -8.51
C LYS A 52 -10.76 -5.18 -8.70
N GLU A 53 -10.46 -6.48 -8.56
CA GLU A 53 -11.48 -7.52 -8.68
C GLU A 53 -12.50 -7.47 -7.53
N VAL A 54 -12.05 -7.10 -6.32
CA VAL A 54 -12.88 -7.06 -5.11
C VAL A 54 -13.26 -5.65 -4.66
N ASP A 55 -12.59 -4.62 -5.19
CA ASP A 55 -12.85 -3.20 -4.96
C ASP A 55 -12.70 -2.39 -6.28
N PRO A 56 -13.59 -2.58 -7.27
CA PRO A 56 -13.47 -1.92 -8.58
C PRO A 56 -13.51 -0.39 -8.51
N GLN A 57 -14.17 0.15 -7.48
CA GLN A 57 -14.29 1.59 -7.24
C GLN A 57 -13.12 2.17 -6.43
N GLY A 58 -12.21 1.32 -5.94
CA GLY A 58 -11.05 1.72 -5.14
C GLY A 58 -11.43 2.40 -3.82
N ILE A 59 -12.60 2.10 -3.25
CA ILE A 59 -13.15 2.76 -2.05
C ILE A 59 -12.38 2.37 -0.80
N ARG A 60 -11.84 1.16 -0.73
CA ARG A 60 -11.16 0.59 0.44
C ARG A 60 -9.73 0.15 0.12
N THR A 61 -9.24 0.51 -1.06
CA THR A 61 -7.86 0.27 -1.49
C THR A 61 -7.01 1.53 -1.37
N ILE A 62 -5.85 1.40 -0.73
CA ILE A 62 -4.79 2.42 -0.69
C ILE A 62 -3.62 1.91 -1.53
N GLY A 63 -3.19 2.70 -2.51
CA GLY A 63 -1.98 2.41 -3.26
C GLY A 63 -0.74 2.79 -2.45
N VAL A 64 0.21 1.88 -2.30
CA VAL A 64 1.49 2.17 -1.62
C VAL A 64 2.62 1.95 -2.60
N ILE A 65 3.40 2.99 -2.86
CA ILE A 65 4.54 2.94 -3.78
C ILE A 65 5.83 2.85 -2.97
N THR A 66 6.61 1.80 -3.18
CA THR A 66 7.87 1.54 -2.46
C THR A 66 9.07 1.67 -3.39
N LYS A 67 10.29 1.65 -2.85
CA LYS A 67 11.53 1.64 -3.65
C LYS A 67 11.68 2.85 -4.59
N LEU A 68 11.15 4.00 -4.20
CA LEU A 68 11.25 5.26 -4.98
C LEU A 68 12.70 5.76 -5.08
N ASP A 69 13.55 5.34 -4.15
CA ASP A 69 14.98 5.58 -4.09
C ASP A 69 15.80 4.72 -5.08
N LEU A 70 15.19 3.68 -5.65
CA LEU A 70 15.82 2.75 -6.59
C LEU A 70 15.33 2.95 -8.04
N MET A 71 14.67 4.07 -8.33
CA MET A 71 14.27 4.40 -9.69
C MET A 71 15.48 4.86 -10.51
N ASP A 72 15.46 4.58 -11.81
CA ASP A 72 16.53 4.97 -12.72
C ASP A 72 16.57 6.50 -12.90
N ASP A 73 17.78 7.06 -13.00
CA ASP A 73 17.98 8.48 -13.21
C ASP A 73 17.23 8.96 -14.47
N GLY A 74 16.43 10.01 -14.32
CA GLY A 74 15.58 10.55 -15.38
C GLY A 74 14.16 9.98 -15.42
N THR A 75 13.83 9.02 -14.56
CA THR A 75 12.45 8.53 -14.35
C THR A 75 11.91 8.93 -12.99
N ASP A 76 10.59 9.09 -12.88
CA ASP A 76 9.92 9.32 -11.60
C ASP A 76 8.51 8.71 -11.58
N ALA A 77 7.95 8.56 -10.38
CA ALA A 77 6.61 8.03 -10.14
C ALA A 77 5.59 9.16 -9.89
N ARG A 78 5.85 10.38 -10.38
CA ARG A 78 5.03 11.56 -10.06
C ARG A 78 3.58 11.38 -10.47
N GLU A 79 3.32 10.89 -11.67
CA GLU A 79 1.95 10.70 -12.17
C GLU A 79 1.16 9.68 -11.34
N ILE A 80 1.86 8.69 -10.77
CA ILE A 80 1.27 7.69 -9.88
C ILE A 80 0.93 8.34 -8.54
N LEU A 81 1.89 9.04 -7.93
CA LEU A 81 1.71 9.69 -6.63
C LEU A 81 0.71 10.85 -6.67
N GLU A 82 0.56 11.51 -7.83
CA GLU A 82 -0.48 12.51 -8.08
C GLU A 82 -1.84 11.89 -8.45
N ASN A 83 -1.95 10.56 -8.43
CA ASN A 83 -3.17 9.82 -8.70
C ASN A 83 -3.73 10.05 -10.12
N ARG A 84 -2.86 10.34 -11.10
CA ARG A 84 -3.22 10.65 -12.49
C ARG A 84 -3.21 9.43 -13.42
N LEU A 85 -2.31 8.47 -13.18
CA LEU A 85 -2.14 7.31 -14.06
C LEU A 85 -3.26 6.26 -13.89
N LEU A 86 -3.50 5.80 -12.66
CA LEU A 86 -4.54 4.83 -12.32
C LEU A 86 -5.27 5.31 -11.07
N PRO A 87 -6.36 6.10 -11.21
CA PRO A 87 -6.96 6.75 -10.06
C PRO A 87 -7.54 5.78 -9.03
N LEU A 88 -7.18 5.98 -7.76
CA LEU A 88 -7.81 5.36 -6.59
C LEU A 88 -8.50 6.43 -5.74
N ARG A 89 -9.65 6.11 -5.12
CA ARG A 89 -10.36 7.08 -4.25
C ARG A 89 -9.52 7.50 -3.04
N ARG A 90 -8.66 6.61 -2.53
CA ARG A 90 -7.74 6.91 -1.43
C ARG A 90 -6.36 7.37 -1.88
N GLY A 91 -6.13 7.43 -3.19
CA GLY A 91 -4.87 7.84 -3.80
C GLY A 91 -3.71 6.90 -3.50
N TYR A 92 -2.50 7.45 -3.66
CA TYR A 92 -1.24 6.76 -3.50
C TYR A 92 -0.37 7.42 -2.44
N ILE A 93 0.38 6.60 -1.70
CA ILE A 93 1.34 7.05 -0.71
C ILE A 93 2.69 6.40 -1.01
N GLY A 94 3.69 7.23 -1.30
CA GLY A 94 5.07 6.80 -1.48
C GLY A 94 5.77 6.60 -0.15
N VAL A 95 6.53 5.52 0.00
CA VAL A 95 7.37 5.25 1.18
C VAL A 95 8.77 4.80 0.76
N VAL A 96 9.76 5.12 1.59
CA VAL A 96 11.14 4.66 1.42
C VAL A 96 11.52 3.83 2.63
N ASN A 97 11.67 2.53 2.41
CA ASN A 97 11.97 1.56 3.46
C ASN A 97 13.49 1.46 3.69
N ARG A 98 13.87 0.84 4.82
CA ARG A 98 15.27 0.49 5.07
C ARG A 98 15.79 -0.48 4.00
N SER A 99 17.00 -0.23 3.51
CA SER A 99 17.70 -1.17 2.64
C SER A 99 18.17 -2.40 3.41
N GLN A 100 18.54 -3.47 2.70
CA GLN A 100 19.09 -4.68 3.33
C GLN A 100 20.34 -4.37 4.19
N ARG A 101 21.22 -3.50 3.67
CA ARG A 101 22.40 -3.00 4.39
C ARG A 101 22.04 -2.23 5.65
N ASP A 102 20.99 -1.40 5.60
CA ASP A 102 20.49 -0.67 6.77
C ASP A 102 19.97 -1.63 7.86
N ILE A 103 19.35 -2.75 7.45
CA ILE A 103 18.84 -3.77 8.38
C ILE A 103 20.01 -4.50 9.06
N GLU A 104 21.00 -4.94 8.30
CA GLU A 104 22.21 -5.60 8.82
C GLU A 104 23.01 -4.67 9.74
N GLY A 105 23.11 -3.39 9.38
CA GLY A 105 23.71 -2.34 10.19
C GLY A 105 22.87 -1.87 11.37
N ARG A 106 21.70 -2.48 11.63
CA ARG A 106 20.75 -2.13 12.71
C ARG A 106 20.42 -0.64 12.77
N LYS A 107 20.21 -0.02 11.60
CA LYS A 107 19.85 1.40 11.52
C LYS A 107 18.56 1.68 12.30
N ASP A 108 18.65 2.66 13.18
CA ASP A 108 17.54 3.11 14.01
C ASP A 108 16.36 3.60 13.16
N ILE A 109 15.14 3.34 13.64
CA ILE A 109 13.90 3.70 12.94
C ILE A 109 13.78 5.21 12.77
N ARG A 110 14.17 6.02 13.77
CA ARG A 110 14.08 7.48 13.68
C ARG A 110 15.02 8.01 12.60
N THR A 111 16.21 7.43 12.49
CA THR A 111 17.17 7.75 11.43
C THR A 111 16.63 7.39 10.05
N ALA A 112 15.95 6.24 9.92
CA ALA A 112 15.30 5.86 8.67
C ALA A 112 14.18 6.83 8.26
N MET A 113 13.32 7.23 9.22
CA MET A 113 12.26 8.21 8.98
C MET A 113 12.83 9.60 8.60
N ALA A 114 13.91 10.03 9.24
CA ALA A 114 14.58 11.29 8.88
C ALA A 114 15.18 11.24 7.46
N ALA A 115 15.77 10.10 7.07
CA ALA A 115 16.29 9.88 5.73
C ALA A 115 15.17 9.88 4.68
N GLU A 116 14.05 9.20 4.95
CA GLU A 116 12.85 9.21 4.10
C GLU A 116 12.32 10.64 3.91
N ARG A 117 12.18 11.40 5.00
CA ARG A 117 11.73 12.79 4.92
C ARG A 117 12.69 13.65 4.11
N LYS A 118 14.00 13.48 4.30
CA LYS A 118 15.02 14.19 3.52
C LYS A 118 14.90 13.86 2.04
N PHE A 119 14.75 12.59 1.67
CA PHE A 119 14.57 12.14 0.29
C PHE A 119 13.42 12.88 -0.40
N PHE A 120 12.22 12.86 0.21
CA PHE A 120 11.05 13.52 -0.38
C PHE A 120 11.18 15.04 -0.47
N LEU A 121 11.86 15.68 0.49
CA LEU A 121 12.09 17.14 0.46
C LEU A 121 13.16 17.55 -0.55
N SER A 122 14.16 16.71 -0.82
CA SER A 122 15.22 16.99 -1.79
C SER A 122 14.84 16.64 -3.22
N HIS A 123 13.91 15.70 -3.44
CA HIS A 123 13.57 15.24 -4.78
C HIS A 123 12.71 16.26 -5.53
N PRO A 124 13.12 16.77 -6.71
CA PRO A 124 12.43 17.85 -7.42
C PRO A 124 10.98 17.48 -7.79
N SER A 125 10.74 16.23 -8.21
CA SER A 125 9.41 15.75 -8.59
C SER A 125 8.45 15.47 -7.43
N TYR A 126 8.94 15.36 -6.18
CA TYR A 126 8.12 14.94 -5.02
C TYR A 126 8.02 16.01 -3.94
N ARG A 127 8.88 17.03 -3.96
CA ARG A 127 8.97 18.05 -2.91
C ARG A 127 7.65 18.74 -2.61
N HIS A 128 6.85 19.07 -3.63
CA HIS A 128 5.55 19.73 -3.45
C HIS A 128 4.50 18.85 -2.76
N MET A 129 4.72 17.53 -2.71
CA MET A 129 3.82 16.56 -2.09
C MET A 129 4.41 15.86 -0.87
N ALA A 130 5.60 16.26 -0.42
CA ALA A 130 6.33 15.61 0.68
C ALA A 130 5.52 15.48 1.98
N ASP A 131 4.56 16.37 2.23
CA ASP A 131 3.69 16.33 3.43
C ASP A 131 2.60 15.24 3.38
N ARG A 132 2.36 14.68 2.18
CA ARG A 132 1.42 13.57 1.94
C ARG A 132 2.13 12.27 1.56
N LEU A 133 3.44 12.20 1.81
CA LEU A 133 4.29 11.06 1.54
C LEU A 133 5.00 10.59 2.80
N GLY A 134 5.60 9.41 2.70
CA GLY A 134 6.38 8.78 3.76
C GLY A 134 5.55 7.94 4.72
N THR A 135 6.27 7.13 5.46
CA THR A 135 5.76 6.22 6.49
C THR A 135 4.92 6.93 7.56
N PRO A 136 5.29 8.12 8.07
CA PRO A 136 4.45 8.84 9.04
C PRO A 136 3.06 9.18 8.49
N TYR A 137 2.99 9.61 7.23
CA TYR A 137 1.72 9.96 6.60
C TYR A 137 0.87 8.71 6.34
N LEU A 138 1.50 7.61 5.86
CA LEU A 138 0.82 6.33 5.72
C LEU A 138 0.19 5.89 7.06
N GLN A 139 0.96 5.90 8.15
CA GLN A 139 0.46 5.54 9.48
C GLN A 139 -0.73 6.41 9.90
N LYS A 140 -0.66 7.73 9.68
CA LYS A 140 -1.76 8.65 9.96
C LYS A 140 -3.02 8.28 9.17
N VAL A 141 -2.88 8.00 7.88
CA VAL A 141 -4.01 7.62 7.01
C VAL A 141 -4.62 6.29 7.48
N LEU A 142 -3.81 5.28 7.78
CA LEU A 142 -4.30 3.99 8.28
C LEU A 142 -5.06 4.12 9.60
N ASN A 143 -4.51 4.87 10.56
CA ASN A 143 -5.17 5.12 11.83
C ASN A 143 -6.52 5.84 11.65
N GLN A 144 -6.58 6.82 10.75
CA GLN A 144 -7.83 7.50 10.44
C GLN A 144 -8.86 6.54 9.82
N GLN A 145 -8.44 5.65 8.92
CA GLN A 145 -9.35 4.68 8.30
C GLN A 145 -9.89 3.67 9.30
N LEU A 146 -9.03 3.11 10.16
CA LEU A 146 -9.46 2.19 11.21
C LEU A 146 -10.44 2.89 12.16
N THR A 147 -10.14 4.12 12.56
CA THR A 147 -11.02 4.91 13.44
C THR A 147 -12.38 5.17 12.81
N ASN A 148 -12.43 5.54 11.52
CA ASN A 148 -13.68 5.77 10.80
C ASN A 148 -14.48 4.47 10.65
N HIS A 149 -13.81 3.38 10.27
CA HIS A 149 -14.46 2.08 10.11
C HIS A 149 -15.09 1.58 11.41
N ILE A 150 -14.40 1.75 12.55
CA ILE A 150 -14.95 1.44 13.88
C ILE A 150 -16.19 2.30 14.17
N ARG A 151 -16.11 3.63 13.95
CA ARG A 151 -17.24 4.53 14.19
C ARG A 151 -18.46 4.20 13.34
N ASP A 152 -18.26 3.81 12.09
CA ASP A 152 -19.35 3.49 11.16
C ASP A 152 -19.98 2.12 11.44
N THR A 153 -19.20 1.18 12.00
CA THR A 153 -19.65 -0.21 12.28
C THR A 153 -20.28 -0.37 13.68
N LEU A 154 -19.96 0.51 14.63
CA LEU A 154 -20.51 0.45 16.00
C LEU A 154 -22.05 0.55 16.08
N PRO A 155 -22.74 1.43 15.33
CA PRO A 155 -24.20 1.53 15.37
C PRO A 155 -24.92 0.27 14.88
N SER A 156 -24.41 -0.38 13.83
CA SER A 156 -25.01 -1.60 13.28
C SER A 156 -24.83 -2.79 14.21
N LEU A 157 -23.66 -2.91 14.86
CA LEU A 157 -23.45 -3.91 15.92
C LEU A 157 -24.43 -3.70 17.09
N ARG A 158 -24.58 -2.46 17.57
CA ARG A 158 -25.52 -2.15 18.67
C ARG A 158 -26.96 -2.56 18.32
N ASN A 159 -27.40 -2.28 17.11
CA ASN A 159 -28.76 -2.62 16.67
C ASN A 159 -28.99 -4.14 16.55
N ASN A 160 -27.97 -4.89 16.13
CA ASN A 160 -28.06 -6.35 16.04
C ASN A 160 -28.20 -7.03 17.43
N TYR A 161 -27.57 -6.47 18.47
CA TYR A 161 -27.73 -6.96 19.84
C TYR A 161 -29.04 -6.53 20.50
N SER A 162 -29.62 -5.39 20.12
CA SER A 162 -30.93 -4.95 20.67
C SER A 162 -32.14 -5.66 20.07
N HIS A 163 -32.00 -6.39 18.95
CA HIS A 163 -33.07 -7.19 18.34
C HIS A 163 -33.01 -8.68 18.73
N SER A 164 -32.06 -9.07 19.58
CA SER A 164 -31.92 -10.44 20.09
C SER A 164 -32.44 -10.60 21.54
N CYS A 165 -33.34 -9.70 21.99
CA CYS A 165 -34.12 -9.80 23.22
C CYS A 165 -35.61 -9.65 22.91
#